data_AF-A0A2V9YGC9-F1
#
_entry.id   AF-A0A2V9YGC9-F1
#
_cell.length_a   1.000
_cell.length_b   1.000
_cell.length_c   1.000
_cell.angle_alpha   90.00
_cell.angle_beta   90.00
_cell.angle_gamma   90.00
#
_symmetry.space_group_name_H-M   'P 1'
#
loop_
_entity.id
_entity.type
_entity.pdbx_description
1 polymer ?
#
loop_
_entity_poly.entity_id
_entity_poly.type
_entity_poly.pdbx_seq_one_letter_code
_entity_poly.pdbx_strand_id
1 'polypeptide(L)'
;MSKKWYNYIVSVDDDGAQQVQNPPGTATSSKSAAQSVAEIASTIAPEPQFTTPVSDPTSFEEIYKAAEIPPAAKGYSILKVSQMLESEHIRNLPSDVRKSSILVALDAAGVEIKDVIQDAIRRDRALDTYERVQQRAVEELESRKTKENSDIQAQIDKYVTEQRAKIQSNNDAISREKERFTGWRLKKQQEEKKIAEAVGYFVTENPITTGDVNATSSPTKATQRS
;
A
#
# COMPACT_ATOMS: atom_id res chain seq x y z
N MET A 1 13.37 -5.93 21.93
CA MET A 1 13.45 -7.10 22.83
C MET A 1 12.16 -7.90 22.69
N SER A 2 12.08 -8.75 21.67
CA SER A 2 10.91 -9.61 21.40
C SER A 2 10.92 -10.79 22.37
N LYS A 3 9.95 -10.83 23.28
CA LYS A 3 9.73 -11.98 24.17
C LYS A 3 9.25 -13.14 23.31
N LYS A 4 10.12 -14.15 23.13
CA LYS A 4 9.81 -15.31 22.30
C LYS A 4 8.74 -16.18 22.96
N TRP A 5 7.75 -16.58 22.18
CA TRP A 5 6.56 -17.32 22.62
C TRP A 5 6.84 -18.69 23.26
N TYR A 6 8.02 -19.26 23.02
CA TYR A 6 8.48 -20.52 23.65
C TYR A 6 8.50 -20.46 25.20
N ASN A 7 8.55 -19.27 25.80
CA ASN A 7 8.44 -19.11 27.26
C ASN A 7 7.00 -19.25 27.79
N TYR A 8 5.98 -19.16 26.94
CA TYR A 8 4.58 -19.10 27.38
C TYR A 8 3.88 -20.47 27.39
N ILE A 9 4.37 -21.44 26.62
CA ILE A 9 3.72 -22.76 26.48
C ILE A 9 3.94 -23.67 27.70
N VAL A 10 4.83 -23.30 28.62
CA VAL A 10 5.24 -24.16 29.75
C VAL A 10 4.96 -23.52 31.12
N SER A 11 4.46 -22.28 31.18
CA SER A 11 4.17 -21.59 32.44
C SER A 11 2.70 -21.68 32.84
N VAL A 12 2.19 -22.91 32.99
CA VAL A 12 0.96 -23.19 33.75
C VAL A 12 1.30 -24.27 34.78
N ASP A 13 2.12 -23.89 35.76
CA ASP A 13 2.30 -24.59 37.04
C ASP A 13 3.16 -23.68 37.93
N ASP A 14 2.54 -22.66 38.52
CA ASP A 14 2.95 -22.16 39.83
C ASP A 14 1.81 -21.33 40.44
N ASP A 15 0.69 -21.97 40.77
CA ASP A 15 -0.26 -21.38 41.71
C ASP A 15 -0.88 -22.48 42.58
N GLY A 16 -0.25 -22.66 43.75
CA GLY A 16 -0.90 -23.17 44.95
C GLY A 16 -0.60 -24.61 45.35
N ALA A 17 0.47 -24.84 46.14
CA ALA A 17 0.43 -25.75 47.31
C ALA A 17 1.72 -25.69 48.15
N GLN A 18 1.58 -25.10 49.33
CA GLN A 18 2.13 -25.52 50.63
C GLN A 18 3.60 -25.95 50.78
N GLN A 19 4.30 -25.15 51.59
CA GLN A 19 5.53 -25.49 52.32
C GLN A 19 5.38 -26.81 53.11
N VAL A 20 6.19 -27.82 52.78
CA VAL A 20 6.60 -28.87 53.71
C VAL A 20 8.10 -29.14 53.52
N GLN A 21 8.83 -29.22 54.64
CA GLN A 21 10.30 -29.20 54.74
C GLN A 21 10.96 -30.58 54.54
N ASN A 22 12.10 -30.58 53.82
CA ASN A 22 13.32 -31.46 53.84
C ASN A 22 13.28 -32.92 53.33
N PRO A 23 14.42 -33.54 52.87
CA PRO A 23 15.85 -33.16 52.98
C PRO A 23 16.64 -33.11 51.63
N PRO A 24 17.96 -32.74 51.61
CA PRO A 24 18.66 -32.32 50.40
C PRO A 24 19.33 -33.49 49.66
N GLY A 25 18.95 -33.68 48.40
CA GLY A 25 19.57 -34.67 47.52
C GLY A 25 19.35 -34.32 46.05
N THR A 26 20.45 -34.04 45.36
CA THR A 26 20.59 -33.95 43.89
C THR A 26 19.70 -32.94 43.17
N ALA A 27 20.18 -31.70 43.09
CA ALA A 27 19.83 -30.77 42.02
C ALA A 27 20.37 -31.33 40.68
N THR A 28 19.65 -32.29 40.10
CA THR A 28 19.72 -32.53 38.67
C THR A 28 18.78 -31.48 38.08
N SER A 29 19.35 -30.40 37.52
CA SER A 29 18.60 -29.42 36.76
C SER A 29 17.91 -30.12 35.59
N SER A 30 16.66 -30.53 35.80
CA SER A 30 15.79 -30.94 34.72
C SER A 30 15.69 -29.76 33.75
N LYS A 31 16.29 -29.89 32.57
CA LYS A 31 16.15 -28.91 31.49
C LYS A 31 14.66 -28.61 31.33
N SER A 32 14.28 -27.33 31.37
CA SER A 32 12.89 -26.93 31.17
C SER A 32 12.43 -27.39 29.78
N ALA A 33 11.15 -27.74 29.63
CA ALA A 33 10.60 -28.14 28.33
C ALA A 33 10.85 -27.05 27.26
N ALA A 34 10.84 -25.77 27.64
CA ALA A 34 11.19 -24.66 26.75
C ALA A 34 12.66 -24.71 26.27
N GLN A 35 13.60 -25.11 27.13
CA GLN A 35 15.01 -25.27 26.75
C GLN A 35 15.21 -26.46 25.81
N SER A 36 14.47 -27.55 26.02
CA SER A 36 14.51 -28.72 25.13
C SER A 36 13.94 -28.40 23.74
N VAL A 37 12.86 -27.63 23.67
CA VAL A 37 12.29 -27.15 22.39
C VAL A 37 13.25 -26.19 21.68
N ALA A 38 13.92 -25.30 22.41
CA ALA A 38 14.91 -24.38 21.83
C ALA A 38 16.11 -25.14 21.23
N GLU A 39 16.60 -26.19 21.90
CA GLU A 39 17.68 -27.06 21.42
C GLU A 39 17.27 -27.87 20.17
N ILE A 40 16.01 -28.32 20.12
CA ILE A 40 15.43 -28.94 18.93
C ILE A 40 15.36 -27.92 17.78
N ALA A 41 14.88 -26.71 18.04
CA ALA A 41 14.76 -25.64 17.04
C ALA A 41 16.13 -25.21 16.46
N SER A 42 17.18 -25.15 17.28
CA SER A 42 18.53 -24.79 16.81
C SER A 42 19.19 -25.87 15.95
N THR A 43 18.72 -27.12 16.04
CA THR A 43 19.25 -28.26 15.28
C THR A 43 18.54 -28.44 13.93
N ILE A 44 17.40 -27.77 13.71
CA ILE A 44 16.66 -27.81 12.44
C ILE A 44 17.33 -26.85 11.43
N ALA A 45 17.65 -27.38 10.24
CA ALA A 45 18.32 -26.74 9.11
C ALA A 45 17.56 -25.48 8.55
N PRO A 46 18.11 -24.74 7.56
CA PRO A 46 17.98 -23.28 7.41
C PRO A 46 16.56 -22.76 7.14
N GLU A 47 16.40 -21.43 7.17
CA GLU A 47 15.13 -20.76 6.90
C GLU A 47 14.48 -21.26 5.60
N PRO A 48 13.17 -21.56 5.63
CA PRO A 48 12.46 -22.05 4.45
C PRO A 48 12.54 -21.01 3.34
N GLN A 49 12.82 -21.46 2.11
CA GLN A 49 12.83 -20.60 0.94
C GLN A 49 11.53 -20.78 0.18
N PHE A 50 10.80 -19.69 -0.05
CA PHE A 50 9.62 -19.70 -0.91
C PHE A 50 10.06 -19.64 -2.36
N THR A 51 10.16 -20.81 -3.00
CA THR A 51 10.62 -20.97 -4.39
C THR A 51 9.47 -20.85 -5.39
N THR A 52 8.24 -21.20 -4.97
CA THR A 52 7.02 -21.06 -5.77
C THR A 52 6.15 -19.90 -5.29
N PRO A 53 5.56 -19.12 -6.21
CA PRO A 53 4.57 -18.10 -5.87
C PRO A 53 3.33 -18.76 -5.26
N VAL A 54 2.87 -18.23 -4.13
CA VAL A 54 1.62 -18.60 -3.48
C VAL A 54 0.49 -17.82 -4.16
N SER A 55 -0.46 -18.52 -4.76
CA SER A 55 -1.57 -17.92 -5.52
C SER A 55 -2.67 -17.39 -4.58
N ASP A 56 -2.99 -18.16 -3.53
CA ASP A 56 -3.90 -17.73 -2.47
C ASP A 56 -3.12 -17.46 -1.17
N PRO A 57 -2.92 -16.19 -0.77
CA PRO A 57 -2.17 -15.84 0.42
C PRO A 57 -2.86 -16.25 1.73
N THR A 58 -4.12 -16.69 1.68
CA THR A 58 -4.86 -17.21 2.85
C THR A 58 -4.83 -18.74 2.95
N SER A 59 -4.34 -19.42 1.91
CA SER A 59 -4.21 -20.88 1.89
C SER A 59 -2.92 -21.32 2.58
N PHE A 60 -3.03 -21.65 3.86
CA PHE A 60 -1.89 -22.16 4.64
C PHE A 60 -1.30 -23.45 4.06
N GLU A 61 -2.13 -24.29 3.42
CA GLU A 61 -1.64 -25.49 2.72
C GLU A 61 -0.73 -25.14 1.55
N GLU A 62 -1.08 -24.10 0.78
CA GLU A 62 -0.25 -23.61 -0.33
C GLU A 62 1.04 -22.98 0.19
N ILE A 63 1.00 -22.24 1.30
CA ILE A 63 2.18 -21.68 1.97
C ILE A 63 3.12 -22.80 2.43
N TYR A 64 2.59 -23.85 3.08
CA TYR A 64 3.42 -24.98 3.54
C TYR A 64 4.01 -25.78 2.38
N LYS A 65 3.27 -25.91 1.27
CA LYS A 65 3.76 -26.56 0.05
C LYS A 65 4.86 -25.72 -0.61
N ALA A 66 4.68 -24.41 -0.68
CA ALA A 66 5.65 -23.48 -1.25
C ALA A 66 6.92 -23.33 -0.39
N ALA A 67 6.82 -23.60 0.91
CA ALA A 67 7.94 -23.69 1.83
C ALA A 67 8.64 -25.07 1.83
N GLU A 68 8.22 -25.98 0.94
CA GLU A 68 8.77 -27.34 0.77
C GLU A 68 8.85 -28.14 2.08
N ILE A 69 7.86 -27.96 2.97
CA ILE A 69 7.83 -28.66 4.26
C ILE A 69 7.63 -30.16 4.00
N PRO A 70 8.51 -31.04 4.52
CA PRO A 70 8.36 -32.48 4.35
C PRO A 70 7.03 -32.97 4.92
N PRO A 71 6.37 -33.96 4.28
CA PRO A 71 5.18 -34.56 4.85
C PRO A 71 5.51 -35.19 6.22
N ALA A 72 4.60 -35.04 7.18
CA ALA A 72 4.81 -35.52 8.54
C ALA A 72 5.02 -37.04 8.56
N ALA A 73 5.93 -37.50 9.43
CA ALA A 73 6.19 -38.93 9.62
C ALA A 73 4.89 -39.65 9.97
N LYS A 74 4.54 -40.68 9.18
CA LYS A 74 3.34 -41.52 9.36
C LYS A 74 2.01 -40.74 9.36
N GLY A 75 1.97 -39.51 8.86
CA GLY A 75 0.75 -38.69 8.76
C GLY A 75 0.34 -37.95 10.04
N TYR A 76 1.16 -37.99 11.09
CA TYR A 76 0.90 -37.27 12.34
C TYR A 76 1.67 -35.94 12.37
N SER A 77 1.08 -34.90 11.76
CA SER A 77 1.57 -33.52 11.83
C SER A 77 1.06 -32.81 13.09
N ILE A 78 1.61 -31.63 13.40
CA ILE A 78 1.05 -30.77 14.47
C ILE A 78 -0.42 -30.44 14.23
N LEU A 79 -0.83 -30.30 12.97
CA LEU A 79 -2.22 -30.03 12.59
C LEU A 79 -3.13 -31.21 12.94
N LYS A 80 -2.63 -32.44 12.77
CA LYS A 80 -3.37 -33.65 13.18
C LYS A 80 -3.54 -33.71 14.70
N VAL A 81 -2.51 -33.31 15.46
CA VAL A 81 -2.59 -33.23 16.92
C VAL A 81 -3.55 -32.12 17.37
N SER A 82 -3.57 -30.96 16.69
CA SER A 82 -4.58 -29.92 16.93
C SER A 82 -6.00 -30.45 16.71
N GLN A 83 -6.22 -31.16 15.60
CA GLN A 83 -7.51 -31.79 15.32
C GLN A 83 -7.91 -32.81 16.39
N MET A 84 -6.95 -33.59 16.92
CA MET A 84 -7.21 -34.52 18.02
C MET A 84 -7.59 -33.80 19.31
N LEU A 85 -6.90 -32.69 19.63
CA LEU A 85 -7.22 -31.85 20.80
C LEU A 85 -8.63 -31.26 20.72
N GLU A 86 -9.10 -30.96 19.51
CA GLU A 86 -10.45 -30.42 19.25
C GLU A 86 -11.54 -31.49 19.20
N SER A 87 -11.17 -32.78 19.18
CA SER A 87 -12.14 -33.87 19.14
C SER A 87 -13.07 -33.86 20.35
N GLU A 88 -14.31 -34.29 20.17
CA GLU A 88 -15.34 -34.28 21.21
C GLU A 88 -14.90 -35.02 22.48
N HIS A 89 -14.16 -36.11 22.30
CA HIS A 89 -13.69 -36.98 23.39
C HIS A 89 -12.53 -36.39 24.18
N ILE A 90 -11.80 -35.41 23.64
CA ILE A 90 -10.59 -34.86 24.26
C ILE A 90 -10.78 -33.40 24.68
N ARG A 91 -11.54 -32.60 23.91
CA ARG A 91 -11.64 -31.14 24.10
C ARG A 91 -12.14 -30.70 25.48
N ASN A 92 -13.01 -31.50 26.08
CA ASN A 92 -13.64 -31.21 27.38
C ASN A 92 -12.87 -31.78 28.58
N LEU A 93 -11.76 -32.49 28.34
CA LEU A 93 -10.95 -33.07 29.41
C LEU A 93 -10.00 -32.03 30.03
N PRO A 94 -9.58 -32.22 31.30
CA PRO A 94 -8.52 -31.42 31.92
C PRO A 94 -7.21 -31.46 31.11
N SER A 95 -6.39 -30.40 31.20
CA SER A 95 -5.11 -30.25 30.46
C SER A 95 -4.20 -31.47 30.56
N ASP A 96 -4.05 -32.03 31.76
CA ASP A 96 -3.14 -33.14 32.02
C ASP A 96 -3.64 -34.45 31.39
N VAL A 97 -4.96 -34.63 31.39
CA VAL A 97 -5.61 -35.78 30.75
C VAL A 97 -5.49 -35.65 29.23
N ARG A 98 -5.73 -34.46 28.66
CA ARG A 98 -5.55 -34.20 27.22
C ARG A 98 -4.13 -34.51 26.75
N LYS A 99 -3.14 -34.02 27.49
CA LYS A 99 -1.71 -34.30 27.23
C LYS A 99 -1.43 -35.81 27.25
N SER A 100 -1.87 -36.50 28.30
CA SER A 100 -1.64 -37.93 28.47
C SER A 100 -2.32 -38.75 27.37
N SER A 101 -3.58 -38.43 27.04
CA SER A 101 -4.33 -39.09 25.96
C SER A 101 -3.64 -38.96 24.60
N ILE A 102 -3.05 -37.80 24.30
CA ILE A 102 -2.33 -37.58 23.04
C ILE A 102 -1.01 -38.31 23.02
N LEU A 103 -0.24 -38.29 24.12
CA LEU A 103 1.02 -39.03 24.20
C LEU A 103 0.79 -40.53 23.99
N VAL A 104 -0.25 -41.09 24.59
CA VAL A 104 -0.63 -42.50 24.38
C VAL A 104 -1.04 -42.76 22.93
N ALA A 105 -1.81 -41.86 22.30
CA ALA A 105 -2.21 -42.01 20.91
C ALA A 105 -1.02 -41.92 19.93
N LEU A 106 -0.05 -41.05 20.21
CA LEU A 106 1.19 -40.92 19.44
C LEU A 106 2.09 -42.15 19.62
N ASP A 107 2.22 -42.66 20.84
CA ASP A 107 2.96 -43.88 21.15
C ASP A 107 2.35 -45.11 20.45
N ALA A 108 1.03 -45.24 20.47
CA ALA A 108 0.30 -46.29 19.74
C ALA A 108 0.49 -46.20 18.21
N ALA A 109 0.65 -45.00 17.67
CA ALA A 109 1.00 -44.78 16.26
C ALA A 109 2.51 -44.92 15.97
N GLY A 110 3.34 -45.10 17.01
CA GLY A 110 4.78 -45.15 16.95
C GLY A 110 5.40 -43.85 16.43
N VAL A 111 4.82 -42.69 16.77
CA VAL A 111 5.31 -41.36 16.38
C VAL A 111 5.93 -40.69 17.60
N GLU A 112 7.18 -40.22 17.46
CA GLU A 112 7.83 -39.50 18.54
C GLU A 112 7.26 -38.08 18.68
N ILE A 113 7.00 -37.64 19.91
CA ILE A 113 6.58 -36.25 20.19
C ILE A 113 7.60 -35.23 19.67
N LYS A 114 8.88 -35.62 19.60
CA LYS A 114 9.95 -34.81 19.03
C LYS A 114 9.69 -34.48 17.55
N ASP A 115 9.22 -35.43 16.76
CA ASP A 115 8.93 -35.23 15.33
C ASP A 115 7.76 -34.27 15.13
N VAL A 116 6.74 -34.36 15.98
CA VAL A 116 5.60 -33.44 15.98
C VAL A 116 6.04 -32.01 16.33
N ILE A 117 6.91 -31.87 17.34
CA ILE A 117 7.48 -30.56 17.71
C ILE A 117 8.34 -30.01 16.56
N GLN A 118 9.12 -30.84 15.89
CA GLN A 118 9.90 -30.41 14.72
C GLN A 118 9.02 -29.95 13.56
N ASP A 119 7.92 -30.64 13.27
CA ASP A 119 6.93 -30.22 12.26
C ASP A 119 6.29 -28.88 12.64
N ALA A 120 5.94 -28.67 13.92
CA ALA A 120 5.41 -27.42 14.41
C ALA A 120 6.38 -26.24 14.19
N ILE A 121 7.65 -26.41 14.56
CA ILE A 121 8.68 -25.38 14.37
C ILE A 121 8.89 -25.06 12.89
N ARG A 122 8.88 -26.07 12.01
CA ARG A 122 9.04 -25.86 10.56
C ARG A 122 7.88 -25.05 9.98
N ARG A 123 6.64 -25.36 10.37
CA ARG A 123 5.45 -24.64 9.93
C ARG A 123 5.43 -23.21 10.43
N ASP A 124 5.73 -22.98 11.70
CA ASP A 124 5.84 -21.64 12.29
C ASP A 124 6.87 -20.79 11.54
N ARG A 125 8.06 -21.34 11.32
CA ARG A 125 9.13 -20.66 10.58
C ARG A 125 8.76 -20.35 9.13
N ALA A 126 7.96 -21.20 8.49
CA ALA A 126 7.43 -20.94 7.16
C ALA A 126 6.45 -19.77 7.18
N LEU A 127 5.55 -19.69 8.17
CA LEU A 127 4.64 -18.55 8.32
C LEU A 127 5.40 -17.24 8.55
N ASP A 128 6.35 -17.22 9.49
CA ASP A 128 7.18 -16.04 9.77
C ASP A 128 7.94 -15.56 8.51
N THR A 129 8.49 -16.53 7.75
CA THR A 129 9.24 -16.20 6.54
C THR A 129 8.33 -15.68 5.44
N TYR A 130 7.12 -16.26 5.30
CA TYR A 130 6.12 -15.80 4.34
C TYR A 130 5.66 -14.38 4.66
N GLU A 131 5.35 -14.10 5.94
CA GLU A 131 4.98 -12.75 6.40
C GLU A 131 6.06 -11.73 6.02
N ARG A 132 7.32 -12.05 6.28
CA ARG A 132 8.45 -11.17 5.93
C ARG A 132 8.59 -10.96 4.43
N VAL A 133 8.36 -11.99 3.62
CA VAL A 133 8.36 -11.88 2.15
C VAL A 133 7.23 -10.95 1.68
N GLN A 134 6.02 -11.14 2.23
CA GLN A 134 4.86 -10.31 1.90
C GLN A 134 5.06 -8.86 2.32
N GLN A 135 5.58 -8.61 3.52
CA GLN A 135 5.90 -7.26 3.98
C GLN A 135 6.89 -6.58 3.04
N ARG A 136 7.97 -7.27 2.67
CA ARG A 136 8.96 -6.74 1.73
C ARG A 136 8.38 -6.43 0.36
N ALA A 137 7.50 -7.31 -0.15
CA ALA A 137 6.83 -7.11 -1.44
C ALA A 137 5.93 -5.86 -1.42
N VAL A 138 5.22 -5.62 -0.31
CA VAL A 138 4.41 -4.40 -0.11
C VAL A 138 5.30 -3.17 -0.05
N GLU A 139 6.37 -3.18 0.75
CA GLU A 139 7.30 -2.05 0.87
C GLU A 139 7.97 -1.70 -0.47
N GLU A 140 8.36 -2.71 -1.26
CA GLU A 140 8.94 -2.51 -2.59
C GLU A 140 7.91 -1.93 -3.57
N LEU A 141 6.68 -2.44 -3.55
CA LEU A 141 5.60 -1.93 -4.38
C LEU A 141 5.27 -0.48 -4.03
N GLU A 142 5.16 -0.15 -2.74
CA GLU A 142 4.89 1.19 -2.25
C GLU A 142 5.99 2.16 -2.67
N SER A 143 7.26 1.80 -2.47
CA SER A 143 8.41 2.58 -2.90
C SER A 143 8.39 2.85 -4.41
N ARG A 144 8.19 1.79 -5.21
CA ARG A 144 8.12 1.90 -6.67
C ARG A 144 6.97 2.80 -7.12
N LYS A 145 5.77 2.59 -6.59
CA LYS A 145 4.58 3.36 -6.97
C LYS A 145 4.64 4.81 -6.49
N THR A 146 5.20 5.06 -5.32
CA THR A 146 5.42 6.43 -4.83
C THR A 146 6.38 7.18 -5.74
N LYS A 147 7.46 6.52 -6.19
CA LYS A 147 8.39 7.11 -7.15
C LYS A 147 7.73 7.39 -8.50
N GLU A 148 7.03 6.41 -9.06
CA GLU A 148 6.27 6.59 -10.32
C GLU A 148 5.29 7.76 -10.22
N ASN A 149 4.55 7.87 -9.11
CA ASN A 149 3.61 8.96 -8.88
C ASN A 149 4.33 10.33 -8.78
N SER A 150 5.47 10.39 -8.11
CA SER A 150 6.30 11.60 -8.06
C SER A 150 6.79 12.02 -9.45
N ASP A 151 7.23 11.07 -10.27
CA ASP A 151 7.70 11.34 -11.64
C ASP A 151 6.55 11.82 -12.54
N ILE A 152 5.35 11.26 -12.38
CA ILE A 152 4.15 11.73 -13.08
C ILE A 152 3.80 13.16 -12.66
N GLN A 153 3.84 13.47 -11.36
CA GLN A 153 3.54 14.82 -10.87
C GLN A 153 4.54 15.84 -11.43
N ALA A 154 5.84 15.51 -11.47
CA ALA A 154 6.84 16.38 -12.08
C ALA A 154 6.60 16.63 -13.57
N GLN A 155 6.14 15.62 -14.32
CA GLN A 155 5.78 15.78 -15.73
C GLN A 155 4.55 16.68 -15.91
N ILE A 156 3.54 16.53 -15.06
CA ILE A 156 2.36 17.40 -15.04
C ILE A 156 2.77 18.85 -14.79
N ASP A 157 3.60 19.10 -13.77
CA ASP A 157 4.03 20.45 -13.40
C ASP A 157 4.83 21.12 -14.53
N LYS A 158 5.72 20.36 -15.19
CA LYS A 158 6.45 20.82 -16.36
C LYS A 158 5.51 21.19 -17.50
N TYR A 159 4.58 20.31 -17.85
CA TYR A 159 3.62 20.56 -18.93
C TYR A 159 2.74 21.78 -18.64
N VAL A 160 2.23 21.91 -17.42
CA VAL A 160 1.44 23.07 -16.99
C VAL A 160 2.25 24.36 -17.11
N THR A 161 3.52 24.34 -16.71
CA THR A 161 4.40 25.51 -16.81
C THR A 161 4.61 25.91 -18.27
N GLU A 162 4.89 24.95 -19.16
CA GLU A 162 5.04 25.20 -20.59
C GLU A 162 3.76 25.76 -21.22
N GLN A 163 2.59 25.19 -20.91
CA GLN A 163 1.32 25.68 -21.44
C GLN A 163 0.98 27.08 -20.91
N ARG A 164 1.25 27.37 -19.63
CA ARG A 164 1.07 28.72 -19.07
C ARG A 164 1.96 29.75 -19.75
N ALA A 165 3.23 29.41 -19.99
CA ALA A 165 4.15 30.29 -20.72
C ALA A 165 3.66 30.56 -22.16
N LYS A 166 3.13 29.54 -22.84
CA LYS A 166 2.52 29.69 -24.17
C LYS A 166 1.29 30.58 -24.17
N ILE A 167 0.40 30.42 -23.20
CA ILE A 167 -0.77 31.30 -23.02
C ILE A 167 -0.33 32.75 -22.82
N GLN A 168 0.67 32.98 -21.95
CA GLN A 168 1.20 34.32 -21.71
C GLN A 168 1.76 34.94 -23.00
N SER A 169 2.59 34.20 -23.74
CA SER A 169 3.17 34.67 -25.01
C SER A 169 2.09 35.03 -26.05
N ASN A 170 1.03 34.22 -26.13
CA ASN A 170 -0.10 34.50 -27.01
C ASN A 170 -0.83 35.79 -26.60
N ASN A 171 -1.08 35.98 -25.30
CA ASN A 171 -1.71 37.20 -24.79
C ASN A 171 -0.84 38.44 -25.07
N ASP A 172 0.48 38.35 -24.89
CA ASP A 172 1.42 39.44 -25.19
C ASP A 172 1.45 39.75 -26.70
N ALA A 173 1.35 38.74 -27.57
CA ALA A 173 1.23 38.95 -29.01
C ALA A 173 -0.08 39.66 -29.38
N ILE A 174 -1.21 39.26 -28.78
CA ILE A 174 -2.50 39.91 -28.99
C ILE A 174 -2.46 41.37 -28.51
N SER A 175 -1.89 41.64 -27.34
CA SER A 175 -1.77 42.99 -26.80
C SER A 175 -0.93 43.89 -27.70
N ARG A 176 0.23 43.41 -28.17
CA ARG A 176 1.08 44.16 -29.12
C ARG A 176 0.37 44.50 -30.42
N GLU A 177 -0.39 43.56 -30.99
CA GLU A 177 -1.10 43.84 -32.24
C GLU A 177 -2.27 44.82 -32.03
N LYS A 178 -2.96 44.74 -30.88
CA LYS A 178 -3.97 45.73 -30.49
C LYS A 178 -3.38 47.13 -30.35
N GLU A 179 -2.23 47.26 -29.68
CA GLU A 179 -1.52 48.54 -29.54
C GLU A 179 -1.07 49.10 -30.89
N ARG A 180 -0.57 48.23 -31.78
CA ARG A 180 -0.21 48.63 -33.14
C ARG A 180 -1.42 49.15 -33.92
N PHE A 181 -2.55 48.45 -33.82
CA PHE A 181 -3.78 48.85 -34.50
C PHE A 181 -4.37 50.15 -33.96
N THR A 182 -4.37 50.37 -32.64
CA THR A 182 -4.82 51.64 -32.05
C THR A 182 -3.91 52.80 -32.46
N GLY A 183 -2.60 52.59 -32.46
CA GLY A 183 -1.63 53.57 -32.96
C GLY A 183 -1.84 53.92 -34.44
N TRP A 184 -2.14 52.93 -35.29
CA TRP A 184 -2.48 53.17 -36.69
C TRP A 184 -3.80 53.94 -36.85
N ARG A 185 -4.85 53.58 -36.10
CA ARG A 185 -6.13 54.31 -36.12
C ARG A 185 -5.97 55.78 -35.79
N LEU A 186 -5.12 56.12 -34.81
CA LEU A 186 -4.84 57.51 -34.47
C LEU A 186 -4.17 58.26 -35.62
N LYS A 187 -3.14 57.66 -36.24
CA LYS A 187 -2.47 58.24 -37.42
C LYS A 187 -3.43 58.41 -38.60
N LYS A 188 -4.27 57.40 -38.85
CA LYS A 188 -5.31 57.44 -39.88
C LYS A 188 -6.24 58.63 -39.65
N GLN A 189 -6.75 58.81 -38.43
CA GLN A 189 -7.65 59.92 -38.10
C GLN A 189 -7.00 61.28 -38.29
N GLN A 190 -5.72 61.43 -37.90
CA GLN A 190 -4.96 62.66 -38.13
C GLN A 190 -4.82 62.97 -39.62
N GLU A 191 -4.54 61.94 -40.43
CA GLU A 191 -4.41 62.09 -41.88
C GLU A 191 -5.76 62.40 -42.55
N GLU A 192 -6.83 61.70 -42.17
CA GLU A 192 -8.19 61.98 -42.64
C GLU A 192 -8.60 63.42 -42.32
N LYS A 193 -8.24 63.93 -41.13
CA LYS A 193 -8.48 65.34 -40.76
C LYS A 193 -7.73 66.32 -41.66
N LYS A 194 -6.44 66.07 -41.95
CA LYS A 194 -5.65 66.91 -42.87
C LYS A 194 -6.22 66.89 -44.29
N ILE A 195 -6.60 65.72 -44.79
CA ILE A 195 -7.19 65.58 -46.13
C ILE A 195 -8.54 66.31 -46.16
N ALA A 196 -9.37 66.14 -45.14
CA ALA A 196 -10.64 66.84 -45.03
C ALA A 196 -10.46 68.37 -45.02
N GLU A 197 -9.51 68.89 -44.26
CA GLU A 197 -9.17 70.33 -44.25
C GLU A 197 -8.73 70.81 -45.63
N ALA A 198 -7.87 70.06 -46.31
CA ALA A 198 -7.41 70.39 -47.66
C ALA A 198 -8.55 70.38 -48.69
N VAL A 199 -9.42 69.36 -48.67
CA VAL A 199 -10.56 69.23 -49.61
C VAL A 199 -11.63 70.29 -49.34
N GLY A 200 -11.79 70.74 -48.09
CA GLY A 200 -12.76 71.79 -47.72
C GLY A 200 -12.53 73.14 -48.40
N TYR A 201 -11.32 73.40 -48.92
CA TYR A 201 -11.06 74.58 -49.75
C TYR A 201 -11.61 74.46 -51.18
N PHE A 202 -11.84 73.24 -51.66
CA PHE A 202 -12.21 72.95 -53.05
C PHE A 202 -13.66 72.44 -53.21
N VAL A 203 -14.29 71.95 -52.14
CA VAL A 203 -15.64 71.36 -52.19
C VAL A 203 -16.47 71.79 -50.98
N THR A 204 -17.72 72.21 -51.21
CA THR A 204 -18.64 72.72 -50.17
C THR A 204 -19.22 71.61 -49.27
N GLU A 205 -19.32 70.37 -49.76
CA GLU A 205 -19.64 69.16 -48.99
C GLU A 205 -18.45 68.20 -48.98
N ASN A 206 -17.93 67.89 -47.79
CA ASN A 206 -16.69 67.12 -47.64
C ASN A 206 -16.97 65.61 -47.60
N PRO A 207 -16.47 64.79 -48.55
CA PRO A 207 -16.77 63.35 -48.61
C PRO A 207 -15.86 62.48 -47.70
N ILE A 208 -14.94 63.09 -46.95
CA ILE A 208 -13.98 62.36 -46.12
C ILE A 208 -14.60 61.99 -44.79
N THR A 209 -14.51 60.71 -44.41
CA THR A 209 -14.86 60.24 -43.06
C THR A 209 -13.80 60.71 -42.05
N THR A 210 -13.92 61.95 -41.58
CA THR A 210 -13.35 62.32 -40.28
C THR A 210 -14.16 61.58 -39.22
N GLY A 211 -13.50 60.86 -38.31
CA GLY A 211 -14.08 59.85 -37.41
C GLY A 211 -15.16 60.28 -36.39
N ASP A 212 -15.95 61.32 -36.67
CA ASP A 212 -17.11 61.82 -35.90
C ASP A 212 -18.45 61.60 -36.61
N VAL A 213 -18.58 60.63 -37.53
CA VAL A 213 -19.92 60.16 -37.96
C VAL A 213 -20.51 59.21 -36.92
N ASN A 214 -20.83 59.76 -35.76
CA ASN A 214 -21.84 59.20 -34.86
C ASN A 214 -22.76 60.31 -34.35
N ALA A 215 -23.37 61.04 -35.27
CA ALA A 215 -24.56 61.85 -35.01
C ALA A 215 -25.21 62.24 -36.34
N THR A 216 -25.89 61.31 -37.02
CA THR A 216 -27.12 61.61 -37.78
C THR A 216 -27.73 60.36 -38.44
N SER A 217 -29.06 60.29 -38.33
CA SER A 217 -30.04 59.42 -39.01
C SER A 217 -30.41 58.07 -38.36
N SER A 218 -31.50 58.12 -37.59
CA SER A 218 -32.36 57.02 -37.16
C SER A 218 -33.03 56.29 -38.35
N PRO A 219 -33.71 55.16 -38.08
CA PRO A 219 -35.08 55.08 -38.59
C PRO A 219 -36.10 54.67 -37.52
N THR A 220 -37.17 55.46 -37.50
CA THR A 220 -38.51 55.21 -36.99
C THR A 220 -39.04 53.82 -37.39
N LYS A 221 -39.52 53.02 -36.42
CA LYS A 221 -40.66 52.10 -36.63
C LYS A 221 -41.39 51.69 -35.33
N ALA A 222 -42.66 52.10 -35.26
CA ALA A 222 -43.85 51.46 -34.64
C ALA A 222 -43.90 51.27 -33.10
N THR A 223 -44.75 52.02 -32.38
CA THR A 223 -46.17 51.69 -32.05
C THR A 223 -46.25 50.49 -31.08
N GLN A 224 -46.31 50.65 -29.75
CA GLN A 224 -47.42 51.10 -28.87
C GLN A 224 -48.67 50.18 -28.86
N ARG A 225 -48.97 49.62 -27.67
CA ARG A 225 -50.22 48.92 -27.21
C ARG A 225 -50.48 47.53 -27.82
N SER A 226 -50.96 46.51 -27.09
CA SER A 226 -51.46 46.33 -25.72
C SER A 226 -51.33 44.86 -25.36
#